data_AF-A0A9D6R4W0-F1
#
_entry.id   AF-A0A9D6R4W0-F1
#
_cell.length_a   1.000
_cell.length_b   1.000
_cell.length_c   1.000
_cell.angle_alpha   90.00
_cell.angle_beta   90.00
_cell.angle_gamma   90.00
#
_symmetry.space_group_name_H-M   'P 1'
#
loop_
_entity.id
_entity.type
_entity.pdbx_description
1 polymer ?
#
loop_
_entity_poly.entity_id
_entity_poly.type
_entity_poly.pdbx_seq_one_letter_code
_entity_poly.pdbx_strand_id
1 'polypeptide(L)'
;MPSKLCPHSLVPTSDARAWVQAGCPLVKLVNDFGPANEYLSINPRLIVTGRGYTDLTLLEQYQSGDPPEEAARKFVVEQSARYYSRNPQVKIWEGHNEPSFGGPDDPGAVAKMSWYGHYEAERLNLLEQMGLRGVVGNFSTVYPEIGANELRMWNAFMPAIEAAKRHRGFLGLHEYAAPWLWWYAGDYQKSNCPGQGNPAFPGGFLGDMGWLTLRYRQVYRYALAPRGLGDVPLVITECGNDKAGGGCPEMPAAPWRELTNYWGSWDGSTDPIDYWRTAGDNRDPERYYAEQFIWYDRELQKDPFVAGATVFTFGSNDPTWDPFNVAGTRFAAYLAEYIRRTQSEPAVTTAAPTTTPVVSVPAVSGDAGAATTTDADFATPPDGGTATAADSGVEVAGRVAVSPASAVSATSRGLPRVQYARVYLLMPAGLTDPTWVSAAAVAIFSKRRVTIGGSADDAGVGNLNSRTVIAVNPETWGATPPLHDWFAQNYPGAIFTSIHATSPGDLVRILLTTAPPKPAPPPATAPMPPVGQPRAQYPRTHVLISPKMTDPNWAASVANSTWSHRYTIGGSADDGGIGDLDSRRVIALNPDDWGGDLEAWYAENYPGVEYYGVRAASPADVPRLLAPFLK
;
A
#
# COMPACT_ATOMS: atom_id res chain seq x y z
N MET A 1 16.88 -16.53 23.20
CA MET A 1 16.60 -15.19 22.62
C MET A 1 15.84 -14.38 23.65
N PRO A 2 16.20 -13.10 23.90
CA PRO A 2 15.46 -12.27 24.84
C PRO A 2 13.98 -12.13 24.43
N SER A 3 13.09 -12.18 25.41
CA SER A 3 11.66 -11.93 25.20
C SER A 3 11.40 -10.54 24.61
N LYS A 4 10.35 -10.46 23.80
CA LYS A 4 9.79 -9.24 23.20
C LYS A 4 8.61 -8.70 24.01
N LEU A 5 8.12 -9.40 25.02
CA LEU A 5 6.97 -8.97 25.83
C LEU A 5 7.31 -7.79 26.72
N CYS A 6 6.43 -6.80 26.71
CA CYS A 6 6.62 -5.50 27.32
C CYS A 6 5.33 -5.04 28.04
N PRO A 7 5.42 -4.19 29.07
CA PRO A 7 4.24 -3.62 29.70
C PRO A 7 3.66 -2.47 28.87
N HIS A 8 2.34 -2.49 28.67
CA HIS A 8 1.54 -1.32 28.32
C HIS A 8 1.01 -0.68 29.61
N SER A 9 1.55 0.45 30.05
CA SER A 9 1.22 1.05 31.35
C SER A 9 0.30 2.26 31.17
N LEU A 10 -0.95 2.16 31.64
CA LEU A 10 -1.83 3.33 31.79
C LEU A 10 -1.59 4.05 33.12
N VAL A 11 -1.16 3.30 34.14
CA VAL A 11 -0.71 3.83 35.44
C VAL A 11 0.51 3.04 35.92
N PRO A 12 1.32 3.59 36.84
CA PRO A 12 2.44 2.89 37.45
C PRO A 12 1.96 1.67 38.26
N THR A 13 2.61 0.53 38.09
CA THR A 13 2.32 -0.69 38.87
C THR A 13 3.60 -1.42 39.26
N SER A 14 3.56 -2.14 40.38
CA SER A 14 4.70 -3.00 40.79
C SER A 14 5.00 -4.10 39.77
N ASP A 15 3.98 -4.56 39.03
CA ASP A 15 4.14 -5.62 38.04
C ASP A 15 4.82 -5.13 36.77
N ALA A 16 4.45 -3.94 36.27
CA ALA A 16 5.15 -3.32 35.13
C ALA A 16 6.64 -3.09 35.48
N ARG A 17 6.90 -2.60 36.70
CA ARG A 17 8.26 -2.49 37.24
C ARG A 17 8.98 -3.85 37.31
N ALA A 18 8.30 -4.91 37.73
CA ALA A 18 8.87 -6.25 37.79
C ALA A 18 9.25 -6.79 36.42
N TRP A 19 8.49 -6.47 35.36
CA TRP A 19 8.84 -6.83 33.98
C TRP A 19 10.09 -6.08 33.48
N VAL A 20 10.22 -4.79 33.84
CA VAL A 20 11.44 -4.02 33.57
C VAL A 20 12.64 -4.64 34.30
N GLN A 21 12.49 -5.02 35.57
CA GLN A 21 13.53 -5.73 36.33
C GLN A 21 13.88 -7.11 35.74
N ALA A 22 12.91 -7.79 35.13
CA ALA A 22 13.12 -9.06 34.45
C ALA A 22 13.88 -8.91 33.12
N GLY A 23 13.98 -7.70 32.57
CA GLY A 23 14.74 -7.39 31.37
C GLY A 23 13.91 -7.28 30.10
N CYS A 24 12.64 -6.84 30.19
CA CYS A 24 11.88 -6.51 28.98
C CYS A 24 12.60 -5.43 28.15
N PRO A 25 12.51 -5.48 26.81
CA PRO A 25 13.27 -4.56 25.94
C PRO A 25 12.64 -3.16 25.84
N LEU A 26 11.33 -3.06 26.08
CA LEU A 26 10.55 -1.84 25.87
C LEU A 26 9.49 -1.67 26.98
N VAL A 27 9.00 -0.45 27.15
CA VAL A 27 7.77 -0.10 27.88
C VAL A 27 7.01 0.97 27.12
N LYS A 28 5.68 0.84 27.07
CA LYS A 28 4.78 1.91 26.61
C LYS A 28 4.12 2.58 27.81
N LEU A 29 4.24 3.89 27.91
CA LEU A 29 3.62 4.73 28.93
C LEU A 29 2.55 5.60 28.30
N VAL A 30 1.36 5.64 28.90
CA VAL A 30 0.23 6.41 28.37
C VAL A 30 -0.23 7.42 29.40
N ASN A 31 -0.13 8.71 29.06
CA ASN A 31 -0.46 9.87 29.90
C ASN A 31 0.31 10.03 31.22
N ASP A 32 0.65 8.95 31.91
CA ASP A 32 1.53 8.94 33.08
C ASP A 32 2.94 8.45 32.70
N PHE A 33 3.85 9.42 32.53
CA PHE A 33 5.24 9.17 32.14
C PHE A 33 6.21 9.19 33.33
N GLY A 34 5.71 9.41 34.56
CA GLY A 34 6.51 9.50 35.78
C GLY A 34 7.47 8.32 35.99
N PRO A 35 7.05 7.06 35.74
CA PRO A 35 7.90 5.88 35.93
C PRO A 35 9.14 5.81 35.04
N ALA A 36 9.23 6.60 33.96
CA ALA A 36 10.33 6.49 32.99
C ALA A 36 11.72 6.60 33.64
N ASN A 37 11.91 7.51 34.61
CA ASN A 37 13.17 7.66 35.33
C ASN A 37 13.54 6.40 36.13
N GLU A 38 12.58 5.86 36.88
CA GLU A 38 12.80 4.65 37.67
C GLU A 38 13.11 3.47 36.75
N TYR A 39 12.33 3.28 35.69
CA TYR A 39 12.50 2.17 34.77
C TYR A 39 13.86 2.21 34.05
N LEU A 40 14.32 3.39 33.64
CA LEU A 40 15.66 3.56 33.06
C LEU A 40 16.78 3.35 34.08
N SER A 41 16.56 3.63 35.36
CA SER A 41 17.53 3.31 36.42
C SER A 41 17.69 1.80 36.64
N ILE A 42 16.62 1.05 36.43
CA ILE A 42 16.60 -0.42 36.52
C ILE A 42 17.21 -1.05 35.26
N ASN A 43 16.79 -0.59 34.09
CA ASN A 43 17.27 -1.07 32.79
C ASN A 43 17.69 0.12 31.90
N PRO A 44 18.97 0.51 31.90
CA PRO A 44 19.45 1.64 31.10
C PRO A 44 19.34 1.46 29.58
N ARG A 45 19.08 0.23 29.11
CA ARG A 45 18.87 -0.09 27.68
C ARG A 45 17.39 -0.12 27.29
N LEU A 46 16.49 0.13 28.24
CA LEU A 46 15.05 0.08 28.01
C LEU A 46 14.62 1.11 26.97
N ILE A 47 13.85 0.66 25.99
CA ILE A 47 13.16 1.55 25.07
C ILE A 47 11.90 2.07 25.75
N VAL A 48 11.80 3.38 25.95
CA VAL A 48 10.61 4.02 26.54
C VAL A 48 9.82 4.71 25.43
N THR A 49 8.63 4.19 25.11
CA THR A 49 7.67 4.83 24.21
C THR A 49 6.59 5.53 25.01
N GLY A 50 6.20 6.73 24.57
CA GLY A 50 5.13 7.51 25.17
C GLY A 50 3.97 7.73 24.21
N ARG A 51 2.75 7.66 24.74
CA ARG A 51 1.55 8.15 24.07
C ARG A 51 0.88 9.21 24.94
N GLY A 52 0.81 10.43 24.43
CA GLY A 52 0.03 11.52 25.03
C GLY A 52 -1.42 11.52 24.53
N TYR A 53 -2.34 11.95 25.37
CA TYR A 53 -3.72 12.24 24.95
C TYR A 53 -3.76 13.39 23.94
N THR A 54 -4.64 13.27 22.96
CA THR A 54 -4.93 14.29 21.93
C THR A 54 -6.42 14.60 21.98
N ASP A 55 -6.76 15.89 21.87
CA ASP A 55 -8.15 16.36 21.95
C ASP A 55 -8.91 16.10 20.63
N LEU A 56 -8.19 16.01 19.50
CA LEU A 56 -8.76 15.72 18.19
C LEU A 56 -8.36 14.32 17.72
N THR A 57 -9.32 13.63 17.10
CA THR A 57 -9.04 12.45 16.28
C THR A 57 -8.33 12.83 14.98
N LEU A 58 -7.64 11.88 14.38
CA LEU A 58 -7.00 12.10 13.10
C LEU A 58 -8.00 12.42 11.96
N LEU A 59 -9.20 11.84 12.01
CA LEU A 59 -10.25 12.14 11.04
C LEU A 59 -10.73 13.60 11.17
N GLU A 60 -10.89 14.11 12.39
CA GLU A 60 -11.22 15.52 12.63
C GLU A 60 -10.09 16.44 12.17
N GLN A 61 -8.83 16.05 12.37
CA GLN A 61 -7.68 16.80 11.82
C GLN A 61 -7.68 16.82 10.30
N TYR A 62 -7.98 15.71 9.64
CA TYR A 62 -8.15 15.68 8.19
C TYR A 62 -9.32 16.58 7.74
N GLN A 63 -10.44 16.56 8.47
CA GLN A 63 -11.65 17.33 8.16
C GLN A 63 -11.48 18.84 8.38
N SER A 64 -10.47 19.30 9.13
CA SER A 64 -10.16 20.74 9.24
C SER A 64 -9.76 21.35 7.89
N GLY A 65 -9.33 20.53 6.93
CA GLY A 65 -8.87 20.95 5.62
C GLY A 65 -7.40 21.39 5.59
N ASP A 66 -6.68 21.25 6.70
CA ASP A 66 -5.25 21.57 6.75
C ASP A 66 -4.44 20.61 5.84
N PRO A 67 -3.41 21.12 5.15
CA PRO A 67 -2.39 20.26 4.54
C PRO A 67 -1.74 19.35 5.60
N PRO A 68 -1.31 18.13 5.23
CA PRO A 68 -0.82 17.14 6.20
C PRO A 68 0.38 17.64 7.02
N GLU A 69 1.27 18.42 6.41
CA GLU A 69 2.43 19.00 7.07
C GLU A 69 2.05 20.07 8.11
N GLU A 70 1.03 20.88 7.81
CA GLU A 70 0.54 21.90 8.74
C GLU A 70 -0.17 21.26 9.92
N ALA A 71 -1.01 20.25 9.67
CA ALA A 71 -1.67 19.49 10.73
C ALA A 71 -0.66 18.77 11.63
N ALA A 72 0.39 18.16 11.05
CA ALA A 72 1.47 17.53 11.81
C ALA A 72 2.20 18.53 12.70
N ARG A 73 2.46 19.74 12.20
CA ARG A 73 3.08 20.82 12.97
C ARG A 73 2.21 21.27 14.14
N LYS A 74 0.91 21.47 13.92
CA LYS A 74 -0.05 21.83 14.99
C LYS A 74 -0.04 20.77 16.08
N PHE A 75 -0.11 19.49 15.70
CA PHE A 75 -0.06 18.36 16.62
C PHE A 75 1.25 18.31 17.41
N VAL A 76 2.42 18.43 16.77
CA VAL A 76 3.71 18.38 17.46
C VAL A 76 3.88 19.55 18.42
N VAL A 77 3.43 20.76 18.06
CA VAL A 77 3.46 21.92 18.96
C VAL A 77 2.63 21.66 20.21
N GLU A 78 1.40 21.17 20.05
CA GLU A 78 0.52 20.83 21.17
C GLU A 78 1.12 19.74 22.07
N GLN A 79 1.51 18.61 21.47
CA GLN A 79 2.07 17.47 22.20
C GLN A 79 3.41 17.81 22.86
N SER A 80 4.22 18.67 22.25
CA SER A 80 5.48 19.14 22.83
C SER A 80 5.25 19.97 24.09
N ALA A 81 4.29 20.91 24.05
CA ALA A 81 3.94 21.76 25.18
C ALA A 81 3.33 20.97 26.34
N ARG A 82 2.52 19.95 26.02
CA ARG A 82 1.80 19.13 26.99
C ARG A 82 2.68 18.02 27.58
N TYR A 83 3.51 17.36 26.75
CA TYR A 83 4.20 16.13 27.14
C TYR A 83 5.69 16.11 26.81
N TYR A 84 6.11 16.34 25.56
CA TYR A 84 7.47 15.98 25.14
C TYR A 84 8.55 16.76 25.92
N SER A 85 8.36 18.08 26.05
CA SER A 85 9.30 18.95 26.76
C SER A 85 9.32 18.70 28.28
N ARG A 86 8.27 18.11 28.83
CA ARG A 86 8.13 17.82 30.27
C ARG A 86 8.66 16.45 30.66
N ASN A 87 8.85 15.56 29.69
CA ASN A 87 9.21 14.16 29.91
C ASN A 87 10.46 13.79 29.11
N PRO A 88 11.63 14.40 29.40
CA PRO A 88 12.84 14.25 28.58
C PRO A 88 13.40 12.83 28.55
N GLN A 89 12.99 11.95 29.46
CA GLN A 89 13.37 10.53 29.45
C GLN A 89 12.66 9.74 28.35
N VAL A 90 11.50 10.19 27.89
CA VAL A 90 10.75 9.54 26.81
C VAL A 90 11.27 10.08 25.48
N LYS A 91 12.00 9.23 24.75
CA LYS A 91 12.65 9.61 23.48
C LYS A 91 11.88 9.20 22.25
N ILE A 92 10.81 8.43 22.41
CA ILE A 92 10.03 7.86 21.32
C ILE A 92 8.56 8.13 21.59
N TRP A 93 7.86 8.75 20.64
CA TRP A 93 6.48 9.18 20.81
C TRP A 93 5.56 8.62 19.73
N GLU A 94 4.48 7.99 20.16
CA GLU A 94 3.37 7.59 19.30
C GLU A 94 2.63 8.82 18.74
N GLY A 95 2.11 8.69 17.52
CA GLY A 95 1.14 9.61 16.94
C GLY A 95 -0.28 9.29 17.41
N HIS A 96 -1.24 9.37 16.48
CA HIS A 96 -2.62 9.00 16.76
C HIS A 96 -2.80 7.52 17.09
N ASN A 97 -3.82 7.20 17.87
CA ASN A 97 -4.19 5.84 18.26
C ASN A 97 -5.25 5.29 17.32
N GLU A 98 -5.01 4.10 16.77
CA GLU A 98 -5.95 3.37 15.90
C GLU A 98 -6.63 4.21 14.81
N PRO A 99 -5.86 4.95 13.99
CA PRO A 99 -6.44 5.70 12.90
C PRO A 99 -7.14 4.77 11.90
N SER A 100 -8.36 5.14 11.51
CA SER A 100 -9.18 4.38 10.55
C SER A 100 -9.92 5.32 9.62
N PHE A 101 -9.91 4.99 8.33
CA PHE A 101 -10.43 5.85 7.26
C PHE A 101 -11.48 5.21 6.36
N GLY A 102 -11.84 3.95 6.62
CA GLY A 102 -12.62 3.09 5.72
C GLY A 102 -11.74 2.09 4.95
N GLY A 103 -12.37 1.26 4.12
CA GLY A 103 -11.71 0.19 3.36
C GLY A 103 -11.05 0.64 2.05
N PRO A 104 -10.19 -0.20 1.44
CA PRO A 104 -9.44 0.11 0.22
C PRO A 104 -10.32 0.38 -1.02
N ASP A 105 -11.57 -0.06 -1.00
CA ASP A 105 -12.53 0.17 -2.08
C ASP A 105 -13.17 1.57 -2.06
N ASP A 106 -13.07 2.30 -0.95
CA ASP A 106 -13.46 3.71 -0.88
C ASP A 106 -12.25 4.59 -1.27
N PRO A 107 -12.27 5.27 -2.44
CA PRO A 107 -11.16 6.12 -2.83
C PRO A 107 -10.96 7.32 -1.89
N GLY A 108 -12.01 7.75 -1.18
CA GLY A 108 -11.91 8.75 -0.13
C GLY A 108 -11.14 8.24 1.08
N ALA A 109 -11.25 6.95 1.41
CA ALA A 109 -10.48 6.31 2.46
C ALA A 109 -8.98 6.23 2.10
N VAL A 110 -8.67 5.85 0.86
CA VAL A 110 -7.28 5.81 0.36
C VAL A 110 -6.64 7.21 0.34
N ALA A 111 -7.40 8.24 -0.04
CA ALA A 111 -6.92 9.63 -0.02
C ALA A 111 -6.60 10.11 1.42
N LYS A 112 -7.46 9.79 2.40
CA LYS A 112 -7.20 10.09 3.81
C LYS A 112 -5.96 9.35 4.33
N MET A 113 -5.78 8.08 3.93
CA MET A 113 -4.59 7.31 4.28
C MET A 113 -3.32 7.93 3.67
N SER A 114 -3.38 8.42 2.43
CA SER A 114 -2.27 9.12 1.80
C SER A 114 -1.93 10.41 2.53
N TRP A 115 -2.94 11.23 2.85
CA TRP A 115 -2.76 12.41 3.68
C TRP A 115 -2.10 12.05 5.02
N TYR A 116 -2.55 10.97 5.67
CA TYR A 116 -1.96 10.51 6.92
C TYR A 116 -0.51 10.05 6.78
N GLY A 117 -0.18 9.39 5.66
CA GLY A 117 1.20 9.03 5.32
C GLY A 117 2.13 10.25 5.31
N HIS A 118 1.72 11.32 4.65
CA HIS A 118 2.48 12.59 4.62
C HIS A 118 2.52 13.30 5.97
N TYR A 119 1.41 13.25 6.73
CA TYR A 119 1.32 13.80 8.08
C TYR A 119 2.35 13.14 9.01
N GLU A 120 2.42 11.80 9.05
CA GLU A 120 3.41 11.10 9.89
C GLU A 120 4.84 11.34 9.40
N ALA A 121 5.05 11.48 8.09
CA ALA A 121 6.36 11.82 7.54
C ALA A 121 6.87 13.17 8.07
N GLU A 122 6.05 14.22 8.03
CA GLU A 122 6.42 15.53 8.62
C GLU A 122 6.51 15.45 10.15
N ARG A 123 5.63 14.70 10.82
CA ARG A 123 5.71 14.52 12.28
C ARG A 123 7.06 13.95 12.69
N LEU A 124 7.57 12.93 11.99
CA LEU A 124 8.87 12.33 12.26
C LEU A 124 10.03 13.29 11.98
N ASN A 125 9.94 14.08 10.92
CA ASN A 125 10.92 15.15 10.63
C ASN A 125 10.97 16.18 11.78
N LEU A 126 9.83 16.63 12.28
CA LEU A 126 9.75 17.57 13.41
C LEU A 126 10.27 16.95 14.73
N LEU A 127 9.97 15.66 14.98
CA LEU A 127 10.49 14.96 16.15
C LEU A 127 12.02 14.84 16.10
N GLU A 128 12.61 14.54 14.94
CA GLU A 128 14.07 14.47 14.79
C GLU A 128 14.73 15.82 15.13
N GLN A 129 14.14 16.94 14.72
CA GLN A 129 14.64 18.29 15.07
C GLN A 129 14.68 18.54 16.59
N MET A 130 13.87 17.82 17.36
CA MET A 130 13.85 17.86 18.82
C MET A 130 14.73 16.78 19.48
N GLY A 131 15.45 15.98 18.69
CA GLY A 131 16.21 14.82 19.17
C GLY A 131 15.32 13.65 19.64
N LEU A 132 14.09 13.58 19.13
CA LEU A 132 13.10 12.54 19.42
C LEU A 132 12.91 11.63 18.20
N ARG A 133 12.21 10.51 18.40
CA ARG A 133 11.81 9.56 17.35
C ARG A 133 10.31 9.29 17.44
N GLY A 134 9.73 8.79 16.35
CA GLY A 134 8.28 8.52 16.27
C GLY A 134 7.96 7.04 16.08
N VAL A 135 6.78 6.64 16.56
CA VAL A 135 6.07 5.43 16.12
C VAL A 135 4.90 5.85 15.23
N VAL A 136 4.88 5.36 13.98
CA VAL A 136 3.85 5.70 12.97
C VAL A 136 2.79 4.60 12.87
N GLY A 137 1.59 4.96 12.45
CA GLY A 137 0.53 4.00 12.10
C GLY A 137 -0.35 3.63 13.28
N ASN A 138 0.22 3.00 14.32
CA ASN A 138 -0.50 2.48 15.51
C ASN A 138 -1.86 1.87 15.15
N PHE A 139 -1.91 1.12 14.05
CA PHE A 139 -3.18 0.71 13.46
C PHE A 139 -3.81 -0.41 14.28
N SER A 140 -5.13 -0.36 14.43
CA SER A 140 -5.89 -1.42 15.09
C SER A 140 -5.70 -2.77 14.39
N THR A 141 -6.06 -3.84 15.09
CA THR A 141 -6.08 -5.17 14.47
C THR A 141 -7.00 -5.18 13.25
N VAL A 142 -6.66 -5.98 12.23
CA VAL A 142 -7.30 -6.07 10.89
C VAL A 142 -7.23 -4.81 10.01
N TYR A 143 -6.75 -3.67 10.50
CA TYR A 143 -6.67 -2.42 9.74
C TYR A 143 -5.24 -1.87 9.58
N PRO A 144 -4.88 -1.15 8.50
CA PRO A 144 -5.51 -1.24 7.20
C PRO A 144 -5.44 -2.66 6.66
N GLU A 145 -6.43 -3.00 5.84
CA GLU A 145 -6.49 -4.27 5.14
C GLU A 145 -5.21 -4.52 4.35
N ILE A 146 -4.80 -5.79 4.31
CA ILE A 146 -3.61 -6.20 3.57
C ILE A 146 -3.76 -7.61 3.03
N GLY A 147 -3.28 -7.80 1.81
CA GLY A 147 -3.04 -9.10 1.21
C GLY A 147 -2.05 -8.99 0.06
N ALA A 148 -1.57 -10.11 -0.46
CA ALA A 148 -0.60 -10.11 -1.57
C ALA A 148 -1.08 -9.31 -2.79
N ASN A 149 -2.39 -9.25 -3.01
CA ASN A 149 -3.03 -8.53 -4.13
C ASN A 149 -3.76 -7.25 -3.70
N GLU A 150 -3.76 -6.90 -2.41
CA GLU A 150 -4.43 -5.71 -1.88
C GLU A 150 -3.45 -4.92 -1.02
N LEU A 151 -2.83 -3.92 -1.65
CA LEU A 151 -1.80 -3.08 -1.03
C LEU A 151 -2.19 -1.60 -1.07
N ARG A 152 -3.41 -1.22 -1.49
CA ARG A 152 -3.73 0.20 -1.78
C ARG A 152 -3.57 1.10 -0.56
N MET A 153 -4.05 0.66 0.60
CA MET A 153 -3.92 1.42 1.86
C MET A 153 -2.46 1.51 2.32
N TRP A 154 -1.72 0.40 2.26
CA TRP A 154 -0.31 0.39 2.63
C TRP A 154 0.54 1.23 1.68
N ASN A 155 0.28 1.16 0.37
CA ASN A 155 0.91 2.01 -0.64
C ASN A 155 0.66 3.50 -0.36
N ALA A 156 -0.58 3.87 -0.01
CA ALA A 156 -0.92 5.24 0.37
C ALA A 156 -0.17 5.69 1.64
N PHE A 157 0.06 4.78 2.59
CA PHE A 157 0.77 5.06 3.84
C PHE A 157 2.31 5.02 3.72
N MET A 158 2.87 4.65 2.56
CA MET A 158 4.33 4.49 2.39
C MET A 158 5.19 5.71 2.79
N PRO A 159 4.77 6.98 2.57
CA PRO A 159 5.58 8.12 3.00
C PRO A 159 5.94 8.09 4.49
N ALA A 160 5.04 7.61 5.35
CA ALA A 160 5.29 7.45 6.78
C ALA A 160 6.33 6.37 7.09
N ILE A 161 6.31 5.26 6.36
CA ILE A 161 7.24 4.15 6.54
C ILE A 161 8.64 4.53 6.07
N GLU A 162 8.74 5.22 4.94
CA GLU A 162 10.01 5.75 4.44
C GLU A 162 10.61 6.77 5.42
N ALA A 163 9.77 7.63 6.01
CA ALA A 163 10.17 8.54 7.06
C ALA A 163 10.60 7.79 8.34
N ALA A 164 9.91 6.72 8.72
CA ALA A 164 10.32 5.87 9.84
C ALA A 164 11.72 5.30 9.62
N LYS A 165 12.03 4.82 8.41
CA LYS A 165 13.40 4.39 8.07
C LYS A 165 14.41 5.54 8.19
N ARG A 166 14.11 6.69 7.56
CA ARG A 166 15.00 7.86 7.50
C ARG A 166 15.33 8.43 8.88
N HIS A 167 14.31 8.57 9.73
CA HIS A 167 14.40 9.22 11.04
C HIS A 167 14.56 8.20 12.19
N ARG A 168 14.92 6.95 11.87
CA ARG A 168 15.12 5.86 12.85
C ARG A 168 13.91 5.63 13.76
N GLY A 169 12.71 5.87 13.23
CA GLY A 169 11.42 5.63 13.88
C GLY A 169 11.00 4.17 13.81
N PHE A 170 9.74 3.93 14.18
CA PHE A 170 9.14 2.61 14.27
C PHE A 170 7.80 2.58 13.53
N LEU A 171 7.43 1.41 13.01
CA LEU A 171 6.04 1.10 12.71
C LEU A 171 5.35 0.63 13.99
N GLY A 172 4.14 1.11 14.25
CA GLY A 172 3.25 0.67 15.33
C GLY A 172 2.06 -0.12 14.80
N LEU A 173 1.74 -1.25 15.43
CA LEU A 173 0.54 -2.05 15.15
C LEU A 173 -0.10 -2.58 16.43
N HIS A 174 -1.40 -2.79 16.41
CA HIS A 174 -2.12 -3.50 17.47
C HIS A 174 -2.47 -4.92 17.00
N GLU A 175 -2.23 -5.91 17.85
CA GLU A 175 -2.54 -7.31 17.58
C GLU A 175 -3.35 -7.94 18.72
N TYR A 176 -4.64 -8.06 18.49
CA TYR A 176 -5.60 -8.71 19.38
C TYR A 176 -6.21 -9.94 18.71
N ALA A 177 -6.49 -10.97 19.49
CA ALA A 177 -7.20 -12.15 19.00
C ALA A 177 -8.01 -12.81 20.11
N ALA A 178 -9.08 -13.52 19.78
CA ALA A 178 -9.84 -14.31 20.74
C ALA A 178 -10.55 -15.49 20.05
N PRO A 179 -10.82 -16.60 20.77
CA PRO A 179 -10.60 -16.79 22.21
C PRO A 179 -9.14 -17.07 22.62
N TRP A 180 -8.23 -17.27 21.68
CA TRP A 180 -6.80 -17.49 21.97
C TRP A 180 -5.91 -16.59 21.12
N LEU A 181 -4.69 -16.31 21.58
CA LEU A 181 -3.75 -15.50 20.80
C LEU A 181 -3.32 -16.15 19.48
N TRP A 182 -3.36 -17.48 19.36
CA TRP A 182 -3.09 -18.16 18.08
C TRP A 182 -4.29 -18.22 17.14
N TRP A 183 -5.45 -17.67 17.55
CA TRP A 183 -6.62 -17.63 16.71
C TRP A 183 -6.34 -16.89 15.39
N TYR A 184 -6.58 -17.56 14.27
CA TYR A 184 -6.23 -17.11 12.92
C TYR A 184 -4.73 -16.87 12.63
N ALA A 185 -3.81 -17.52 13.36
CA ALA A 185 -2.38 -17.47 13.08
C ALA A 185 -1.83 -18.86 12.72
N GLY A 186 -0.90 -18.94 11.76
CA GLY A 186 -0.27 -20.23 11.46
C GLY A 186 -1.27 -21.29 11.00
N ASP A 187 -1.08 -22.53 11.45
CA ASP A 187 -1.97 -23.66 11.16
C ASP A 187 -3.38 -23.51 11.79
N TYR A 188 -3.54 -22.59 12.75
CA TYR A 188 -4.80 -22.34 13.47
C TYR A 188 -5.79 -21.46 12.70
N GLN A 189 -5.45 -21.09 11.46
CA GLN A 189 -6.31 -20.33 10.56
C GLN A 189 -7.59 -21.07 10.14
N LYS A 190 -7.53 -22.40 10.02
CA LYS A 190 -8.60 -23.20 9.38
C LYS A 190 -9.36 -24.12 10.33
N SER A 191 -8.73 -24.53 11.43
CA SER A 191 -9.07 -25.73 12.18
C SER A 191 -9.72 -25.48 13.54
N ASN A 192 -9.80 -24.24 14.01
CA ASN A 192 -10.28 -23.95 15.36
C ASN A 192 -11.78 -23.66 15.46
N CYS A 193 -12.53 -23.68 14.35
CA CYS A 193 -13.98 -23.51 14.38
C CYS A 193 -14.70 -24.87 14.32
N PRO A 194 -15.49 -25.26 15.35
CA PRO A 194 -16.17 -26.55 15.36
C PRO A 194 -17.12 -26.75 14.18
N GLY A 195 -17.11 -27.95 13.60
CA GLY A 195 -18.19 -28.49 12.76
C GLY A 195 -18.31 -28.02 11.30
N GLN A 196 -17.84 -26.84 10.89
CA GLN A 196 -18.12 -26.32 9.53
C GLN A 196 -17.00 -25.53 8.85
N GLY A 197 -15.79 -25.49 9.42
CA GLY A 197 -14.80 -24.49 9.01
C GLY A 197 -15.29 -23.10 9.43
N ASN A 198 -14.38 -22.14 9.50
CA ASN A 198 -14.73 -20.83 10.03
C ASN A 198 -15.51 -20.01 8.97
N PRO A 199 -16.79 -19.66 9.19
CA PRO A 199 -17.63 -19.01 8.17
C PRO A 199 -17.21 -17.56 7.91
N ALA A 200 -16.47 -16.95 8.83
CA ALA A 200 -15.84 -15.64 8.68
C ALA A 200 -14.38 -15.75 8.22
N PHE A 201 -13.90 -16.95 7.85
CA PHE A 201 -12.56 -17.12 7.31
C PHE A 201 -12.46 -16.41 5.96
N PRO A 202 -11.59 -15.41 5.80
CA PRO A 202 -11.47 -14.65 4.56
C PRO A 202 -10.96 -15.47 3.36
N GLY A 203 -10.62 -16.75 3.56
CA GLY A 203 -10.08 -17.65 2.55
C GLY A 203 -8.57 -17.46 2.36
N GLY A 204 -7.85 -18.56 2.09
CA GLY A 204 -6.40 -18.57 1.86
C GLY A 204 -5.58 -18.91 3.12
N PHE A 205 -4.76 -19.96 3.03
CA PHE A 205 -3.79 -20.28 4.08
C PHE A 205 -2.59 -19.35 3.97
N LEU A 206 -2.28 -18.60 5.02
CA LEU A 206 -1.18 -17.64 5.02
C LEU A 206 0.15 -18.23 5.56
N GLY A 207 0.27 -19.54 5.69
CA GLY A 207 1.47 -20.17 6.25
C GLY A 207 1.67 -19.75 7.69
N ASP A 208 2.89 -19.31 8.02
CA ASP A 208 3.29 -18.80 9.34
C ASP A 208 2.81 -17.37 9.64
N MET A 209 2.09 -16.70 8.73
CA MET A 209 1.47 -15.41 8.99
C MET A 209 0.10 -15.60 9.68
N GLY A 210 -0.50 -14.52 10.16
CA GLY A 210 -1.88 -14.55 10.66
C GLY A 210 -2.73 -13.41 10.15
N TRP A 211 -4.04 -13.52 10.40
CA TRP A 211 -5.02 -12.46 10.11
C TRP A 211 -5.18 -11.49 11.28
N LEU A 212 -4.94 -11.97 12.50
CA LEU A 212 -5.03 -11.20 13.74
C LEU A 212 -3.64 -10.97 14.33
N THR A 213 -3.14 -11.90 15.14
CA THR A 213 -1.74 -11.92 15.57
C THR A 213 -0.84 -12.40 14.43
N LEU A 214 0.42 -11.99 14.44
CA LEU A 214 1.40 -12.24 13.38
C LEU A 214 1.00 -11.69 12.01
N ARG A 215 0.02 -10.78 11.96
CA ARG A 215 -0.41 -10.13 10.71
C ARG A 215 0.64 -9.17 10.18
N TYR A 216 1.49 -8.64 11.05
CA TYR A 216 2.62 -7.83 10.62
C TYR A 216 3.51 -8.57 9.61
N ARG A 217 3.57 -9.91 9.64
CA ARG A 217 4.35 -10.67 8.64
C ARG A 217 3.82 -10.43 7.23
N GLN A 218 2.51 -10.23 7.05
CA GLN A 218 1.93 -9.83 5.76
C GLN A 218 2.40 -8.42 5.37
N VAL A 219 2.38 -7.47 6.30
CA VAL A 219 2.86 -6.09 6.10
C VAL A 219 4.31 -6.09 5.65
N TYR A 220 5.16 -6.80 6.38
CA TYR A 220 6.58 -6.86 6.09
C TYR A 220 6.86 -7.57 4.76
N ARG A 221 6.21 -8.69 4.48
CA ARG A 221 6.50 -9.49 3.28
C ARG A 221 5.91 -8.90 2.01
N TYR A 222 4.70 -8.36 2.06
CA TYR A 222 4.01 -7.87 0.86
C TYR A 222 4.24 -6.39 0.59
N ALA A 223 4.30 -5.55 1.63
CA ALA A 223 4.41 -4.10 1.45
C ALA A 223 5.85 -3.58 1.62
N LEU A 224 6.54 -3.95 2.70
CA LEU A 224 7.79 -3.28 3.11
C LEU A 224 9.05 -3.90 2.48
N ALA A 225 9.26 -5.21 2.64
CA ALA A 225 10.47 -5.88 2.18
C ALA A 225 10.73 -5.73 0.67
N PRO A 226 9.72 -5.83 -0.23
CA PRO A 226 9.93 -5.59 -1.66
C PRO A 226 10.42 -4.17 -2.00
N ARG A 227 10.24 -3.20 -1.09
CA ARG A 227 10.67 -1.81 -1.23
C ARG A 227 11.96 -1.50 -0.46
N GLY A 228 12.64 -2.52 0.06
CA GLY A 228 13.84 -2.33 0.88
C GLY A 228 13.56 -1.68 2.24
N LEU A 229 12.32 -1.79 2.75
CA LEU A 229 11.87 -1.26 4.05
C LEU A 229 11.65 -2.36 5.10
N GLY A 230 12.03 -3.61 4.79
CA GLY A 230 11.81 -4.77 5.66
C GLY A 230 12.62 -4.76 6.97
N ASP A 231 13.54 -3.81 7.12
CA ASP A 231 14.37 -3.59 8.31
C ASP A 231 13.85 -2.45 9.21
N VAL A 232 12.75 -1.78 8.84
CA VAL A 232 12.10 -0.79 9.72
C VAL A 232 11.68 -1.49 11.01
N PRO A 233 12.06 -0.99 12.20
CA PRO A 233 11.67 -1.63 13.46
C PRO A 233 10.15 -1.60 13.69
N LEU A 234 9.60 -2.71 14.18
CA LEU A 234 8.19 -2.84 14.58
C LEU A 234 8.06 -2.77 16.10
N VAL A 235 7.07 -2.01 16.58
CA VAL A 235 6.53 -2.15 17.92
C VAL A 235 5.08 -2.60 17.80
N ILE A 236 4.72 -3.72 18.43
CA ILE A 236 3.31 -4.04 18.65
C ILE A 236 2.87 -3.21 19.85
N THR A 237 2.30 -2.03 19.59
CA THR A 237 2.01 -1.00 20.59
C THR A 237 0.83 -1.34 21.47
N GLU A 238 0.05 -2.37 21.14
CA GLU A 238 -0.95 -3.01 22.01
C GLU A 238 -1.19 -4.47 21.57
N CYS A 239 -1.34 -5.38 22.52
CA CYS A 239 -1.73 -6.77 22.23
C CYS A 239 -2.44 -7.46 23.41
N GLY A 240 -3.23 -8.48 23.10
CA GLY A 240 -3.97 -9.28 24.10
C GLY A 240 -5.17 -10.01 23.50
N ASN A 241 -6.07 -10.50 24.37
CA ASN A 241 -7.41 -10.91 23.94
C ASN A 241 -8.38 -9.72 23.97
N ASP A 242 -9.15 -9.57 22.89
CA ASP A 242 -10.25 -8.61 22.75
C ASP A 242 -11.34 -9.22 21.83
N LYS A 243 -12.29 -8.42 21.35
CA LYS A 243 -13.39 -8.81 20.47
C LYS A 243 -12.94 -9.17 19.03
N ALA A 244 -11.66 -9.01 18.71
CA ALA A 244 -11.09 -9.44 17.43
C ALA A 244 -11.09 -10.98 17.33
N GLY A 245 -11.70 -11.53 16.27
CA GLY A 245 -11.79 -12.97 16.05
C GLY A 245 -13.17 -13.59 16.18
N GLY A 246 -14.19 -12.79 16.48
CA GLY A 246 -15.59 -13.22 16.44
C GLY A 246 -16.04 -13.70 15.06
N GLY A 247 -17.04 -14.58 15.02
CA GLY A 247 -17.61 -15.09 13.75
C GLY A 247 -17.71 -16.61 13.66
N CYS A 248 -17.04 -17.35 14.55
CA CYS A 248 -17.27 -18.78 14.70
C CYS A 248 -18.35 -19.04 15.78
N PRO A 249 -19.41 -19.81 15.49
CA PRO A 249 -20.39 -20.22 16.50
C PRO A 249 -19.71 -20.85 17.72
N GLU A 250 -20.21 -20.55 18.93
CA GLU A 250 -19.76 -21.11 20.22
C GLU A 250 -18.34 -20.68 20.66
N MET A 251 -17.63 -19.90 19.85
CA MET A 251 -16.30 -19.37 20.18
C MET A 251 -16.41 -17.90 20.62
N PRO A 252 -16.18 -17.58 21.91
CA PRO A 252 -16.32 -16.20 22.39
C PRO A 252 -15.15 -15.33 21.92
N ALA A 253 -15.44 -14.07 21.61
CA ALA A 253 -14.46 -13.03 21.39
C ALA A 253 -14.67 -11.92 22.43
N ALA A 254 -13.75 -11.83 23.39
CA ALA A 254 -13.91 -11.00 24.59
C ALA A 254 -12.54 -10.67 25.21
N PRO A 255 -12.47 -9.68 26.12
CA PRO A 255 -11.30 -9.44 26.94
C PRO A 255 -10.90 -10.68 27.75
N TRP A 256 -9.61 -10.84 28.04
CA TRP A 256 -9.08 -12.09 28.62
C TRP A 256 -9.75 -12.52 29.93
N ARG A 257 -10.15 -11.57 30.79
CA ARG A 257 -10.83 -11.89 32.06
C ARG A 257 -12.20 -12.52 31.87
N GLU A 258 -12.87 -12.21 30.76
CA GLU A 258 -14.17 -12.78 30.43
C GLU A 258 -14.04 -14.17 29.79
N LEU A 259 -12.85 -14.49 29.24
CA LEU A 259 -12.56 -15.78 28.62
C LEU A 259 -12.15 -16.86 29.63
N THR A 260 -11.90 -16.54 30.90
CA THR A 260 -11.37 -17.49 31.89
C THR A 260 -12.29 -18.69 32.12
N ASN A 261 -13.60 -18.46 32.20
CA ASN A 261 -14.59 -19.52 32.37
C ASN A 261 -14.67 -20.41 31.13
N TYR A 262 -14.62 -19.79 29.94
CA TYR A 262 -14.62 -20.50 28.67
C TYR A 262 -13.39 -21.40 28.55
N TRP A 263 -12.18 -20.88 28.81
CA TRP A 263 -10.96 -21.69 28.79
C TRP A 263 -10.99 -22.83 29.82
N GLY A 264 -11.63 -22.63 30.98
CA GLY A 264 -11.81 -23.69 31.97
C GLY A 264 -12.64 -24.87 31.44
N SER A 265 -13.56 -24.63 30.50
CA SER A 265 -14.37 -25.66 29.84
C SER A 265 -13.67 -26.35 28.66
N TRP A 266 -12.52 -25.83 28.23
CA TRP A 266 -11.75 -26.36 27.10
C TRP A 266 -10.81 -27.49 27.55
N ASP A 267 -10.67 -28.54 26.74
CA ASP A 267 -9.78 -29.67 27.06
C ASP A 267 -8.34 -29.46 26.57
N GLY A 268 -8.12 -28.46 25.72
CA GLY A 268 -6.84 -28.11 25.13
C GLY A 268 -6.29 -29.15 24.16
N SER A 269 -7.13 -30.05 23.64
CA SER A 269 -6.69 -31.13 22.73
C SER A 269 -6.05 -30.62 21.44
N THR A 270 -6.44 -29.43 20.97
CA THR A 270 -5.95 -28.83 19.70
C THR A 270 -5.00 -27.65 19.91
N ASP A 271 -4.67 -27.30 21.15
CA ASP A 271 -3.85 -26.13 21.44
C ASP A 271 -2.38 -26.34 21.02
N PRO A 272 -1.68 -25.29 20.53
CA PRO A 272 -0.22 -25.31 20.30
C PRO A 272 0.57 -25.52 21.60
N ILE A 273 -0.04 -25.16 22.73
CA ILE A 273 0.53 -25.28 24.06
C ILE A 273 -0.02 -26.53 24.74
N ASP A 274 0.76 -27.15 25.61
CA ASP A 274 0.40 -28.39 26.30
C ASP A 274 -0.12 -28.17 27.72
N TYR A 275 -0.21 -26.92 28.17
CA TYR A 275 -0.57 -26.58 29.55
C TYR A 275 -1.88 -27.24 30.01
N TRP A 276 -2.97 -27.10 29.24
CA TRP A 276 -4.25 -27.72 29.65
C TRP A 276 -4.24 -29.24 29.66
N ARG A 277 -3.40 -29.86 28.83
CA ARG A 277 -3.22 -31.31 28.77
C ARG A 277 -2.36 -31.84 29.92
N THR A 278 -1.49 -31.00 30.49
CA THR A 278 -0.49 -31.39 31.50
C THR A 278 -0.80 -30.90 32.91
N ALA A 279 -1.61 -29.85 33.07
CA ALA A 279 -1.91 -29.25 34.37
C ALA A 279 -2.75 -30.14 35.31
N GLY A 280 -3.44 -31.17 34.77
CA GLY A 280 -4.33 -32.04 35.56
C GLY A 280 -5.42 -31.23 36.27
N ASP A 281 -5.58 -31.44 37.58
CA ASP A 281 -6.55 -30.72 38.42
C ASP A 281 -6.10 -29.29 38.79
N ASN A 282 -4.85 -28.91 38.53
CA ASN A 282 -4.27 -27.60 38.92
C ASN A 282 -4.46 -26.54 37.83
N ARG A 283 -5.63 -26.53 37.19
CA ARG A 283 -5.94 -25.64 36.07
C ARG A 283 -6.06 -24.18 36.52
N ASP A 284 -5.06 -23.36 36.20
CA ASP A 284 -5.05 -21.90 36.42
C ASP A 284 -5.27 -21.12 35.09
N PRO A 285 -6.40 -20.42 34.89
CA PRO A 285 -6.66 -19.67 33.67
C PRO A 285 -5.73 -18.45 33.48
N GLU A 286 -5.21 -17.86 34.56
CA GLU A 286 -4.24 -16.77 34.47
C GLU A 286 -2.88 -17.29 33.97
N ARG A 287 -2.47 -18.49 34.41
CA ARG A 287 -1.31 -19.19 33.86
C ARG A 287 -1.54 -19.56 32.40
N TYR A 288 -2.73 -20.06 32.06
CA TYR A 288 -3.04 -20.41 30.68
C TYR A 288 -2.92 -19.20 29.75
N TYR A 289 -3.44 -18.03 30.15
CA TYR A 289 -3.24 -16.80 29.38
C TYR A 289 -1.76 -16.43 29.23
N ALA A 290 -0.96 -16.62 30.29
CA ALA A 290 0.49 -16.41 30.23
C ALA A 290 1.17 -17.37 29.24
N GLU A 291 0.73 -18.63 29.16
CA GLU A 291 1.24 -19.60 28.17
C GLU A 291 0.88 -19.22 26.74
N GLN A 292 -0.29 -18.62 26.49
CA GLN A 292 -0.62 -18.07 25.16
C GLN A 292 0.38 -16.96 24.77
N PHE A 293 0.75 -16.11 25.73
CA PHE A 293 1.76 -15.07 25.49
C PHE A 293 3.18 -15.63 25.34
N ILE A 294 3.51 -16.73 26.01
CA ILE A 294 4.78 -17.43 25.79
C ILE A 294 4.82 -17.97 24.36
N TRP A 295 3.74 -18.60 23.87
CA TRP A 295 3.63 -19.00 22.47
C TRP A 295 3.82 -17.80 21.52
N TYR A 296 3.12 -16.71 21.77
CA TYR A 296 3.19 -15.51 20.93
C TYR A 296 4.60 -14.90 20.94
N ASP A 297 5.23 -14.79 22.09
CA ASP A 297 6.62 -14.31 22.23
C ASP A 297 7.61 -15.18 21.45
N ARG A 298 7.45 -16.50 21.47
CA ARG A 298 8.28 -17.41 20.66
C ARG A 298 8.11 -17.20 19.16
N GLU A 299 6.93 -16.84 18.71
CA GLU A 299 6.72 -16.42 17.31
C GLU A 299 7.37 -15.08 17.02
N LEU A 300 7.18 -14.06 17.88
CA LEU A 300 7.79 -12.73 17.72
C LEU A 300 9.33 -12.79 17.73
N GLN A 301 9.92 -13.68 18.52
CA GLN A 301 11.36 -13.88 18.56
C GLN A 301 11.94 -14.28 17.19
N LYS A 302 11.16 -14.95 16.32
CA LYS A 302 11.65 -15.36 14.99
C LYS A 302 11.88 -14.17 14.04
N ASP A 303 11.31 -13.01 14.34
CA ASP A 303 11.31 -11.82 13.50
C ASP A 303 12.18 -10.72 14.13
N PRO A 304 13.46 -10.56 13.71
CA PRO A 304 14.42 -9.71 14.42
C PRO A 304 14.09 -8.22 14.38
N PHE A 305 13.29 -7.77 13.40
CA PHE A 305 12.82 -6.39 13.30
C PHE A 305 11.73 -6.05 14.34
N VAL A 306 11.16 -7.04 15.05
CA VAL A 306 10.23 -6.80 16.16
C VAL A 306 11.02 -6.33 17.38
N ALA A 307 10.85 -5.05 17.73
CA ALA A 307 11.51 -4.44 18.88
C ALA A 307 10.84 -4.85 20.21
N GLY A 308 9.52 -4.98 20.22
CA GLY A 308 8.74 -5.42 21.39
C GLY A 308 7.24 -5.44 21.12
N ALA A 309 6.49 -6.07 22.03
CA ALA A 309 5.04 -6.15 22.03
C ALA A 309 4.48 -5.85 23.42
N THR A 310 3.63 -4.84 23.53
CA THR A 310 3.15 -4.33 24.82
C THR A 310 1.78 -4.87 25.18
N VAL A 311 1.72 -5.65 26.27
CA VAL A 311 0.52 -6.35 26.73
C VAL A 311 -0.48 -5.36 27.34
N PHE A 312 -1.65 -5.24 26.72
CA PHE A 312 -2.73 -4.36 27.17
C PHE A 312 -3.57 -5.06 28.26
N THR A 313 -3.63 -4.56 29.50
CA THR A 313 -2.90 -3.39 30.02
C THR A 313 -2.51 -3.52 31.49
N PHE A 314 -1.46 -2.80 31.91
CA PHE A 314 -1.00 -2.69 33.30
C PHE A 314 -1.64 -1.50 33.99
N GLY A 315 -2.63 -1.80 34.83
CA GLY A 315 -3.39 -0.83 35.60
C GLY A 315 -4.27 0.08 34.74
N SER A 316 -5.18 0.80 35.37
CA SER A 316 -6.04 1.81 34.77
C SER A 316 -6.66 2.71 35.83
N ASN A 317 -6.94 3.97 35.50
CA ASN A 317 -7.83 4.85 36.29
C ASN A 317 -9.25 4.93 35.69
N ASP A 318 -9.48 4.25 34.58
CA ASP A 318 -10.76 4.14 33.87
C ASP A 318 -11.26 2.69 33.98
N PRO A 319 -12.40 2.46 34.68
CA PRO A 319 -12.97 1.12 34.87
C PRO A 319 -13.31 0.38 33.57
N THR A 320 -13.42 1.10 32.44
CA THR A 320 -13.65 0.51 31.12
C THR A 320 -12.56 -0.50 30.74
N TRP A 321 -11.34 -0.32 31.28
CA TRP A 321 -10.18 -1.18 31.00
C TRP A 321 -10.01 -2.34 32.00
N ASP A 322 -10.85 -2.44 33.03
CA ASP A 322 -10.76 -3.51 34.04
C ASP A 322 -10.77 -4.93 33.46
N PRO A 323 -11.61 -5.26 32.46
CA PRO A 323 -11.61 -6.58 31.82
C PRO A 323 -10.28 -6.96 31.13
N PHE A 324 -9.45 -5.97 30.79
CA PHE A 324 -8.15 -6.16 30.15
C PHE A 324 -6.98 -6.09 31.14
N ASN A 325 -7.19 -5.51 32.33
CA ASN A 325 -6.11 -5.21 33.26
C ASN A 325 -5.40 -6.47 33.75
N VAL A 326 -4.08 -6.55 33.54
CA VAL A 326 -3.24 -7.68 33.98
C VAL A 326 -2.49 -7.42 35.29
N ALA A 327 -2.50 -6.19 35.80
CA ALA A 327 -1.84 -5.87 37.07
C ALA A 327 -2.54 -6.56 38.26
N GLY A 328 -1.77 -6.94 39.26
CA GLY A 328 -2.22 -7.65 40.47
C GLY A 328 -2.56 -9.12 40.25
N THR A 329 -2.21 -9.70 39.10
CA THR A 329 -2.58 -11.08 38.72
C THR A 329 -1.37 -12.02 38.72
N ARG A 330 -1.61 -13.33 38.83
CA ARG A 330 -0.57 -14.36 38.65
C ARG A 330 -0.03 -14.36 37.22
N PHE A 331 -0.84 -13.97 36.23
CA PHE A 331 -0.38 -13.78 34.84
C PHE A 331 0.86 -12.89 34.77
N ALA A 332 0.83 -11.72 35.42
CA ALA A 332 1.95 -10.79 35.39
C ALA A 332 3.19 -11.36 36.07
N ALA A 333 3.02 -12.09 37.18
CA ALA A 333 4.12 -12.77 37.87
C ALA A 333 4.75 -13.89 37.03
N TYR A 334 3.93 -14.71 36.35
CA TYR A 334 4.43 -15.79 35.49
C TYR A 334 5.26 -15.26 34.32
N LEU A 335 4.80 -14.21 33.65
CA LEU A 335 5.53 -13.64 32.54
C LEU A 335 6.78 -12.89 32.98
N ALA A 336 6.81 -12.26 34.16
CA ALA A 336 8.04 -11.69 34.72
C ALA A 336 9.13 -12.76 34.90
N GLU A 337 8.77 -13.94 35.42
CA GLU A 337 9.71 -15.06 35.55
C GLU A 337 10.15 -15.61 34.19
N TYR A 338 9.22 -15.75 33.25
CA TYR A 338 9.55 -16.16 31.88
C TYR A 338 10.53 -15.18 31.20
N ILE A 339 10.25 -13.87 31.23
CA ILE A 339 11.12 -12.83 30.67
C ILE A 339 12.52 -12.94 31.25
N ARG A 340 12.63 -13.07 32.58
CA ARG A 340 13.91 -13.21 33.29
C ARG A 340 14.71 -14.42 32.79
N ARG A 341 14.04 -15.57 32.62
CA ARG A 341 14.68 -16.79 32.10
C ARG A 341 15.20 -16.63 30.67
N THR A 342 14.41 -16.02 29.78
CA THR A 342 14.80 -15.85 28.37
C THR A 342 16.06 -15.01 28.15
N GLN A 343 16.41 -14.13 29.10
CA GLN A 343 17.66 -13.35 29.05
C GLN A 343 18.92 -14.21 29.02
N SER A 344 18.85 -15.43 29.58
CA SER A 344 19.96 -16.37 29.65
C SER A 344 20.04 -17.34 28.46
N GLU A 345 19.04 -17.33 27.57
CA GLU A 345 18.97 -18.23 26.42
C GLU A 345 19.79 -17.69 25.23
N PRO A 346 20.62 -18.52 24.57
CA PRO A 346 21.35 -18.12 23.37
C PRO A 346 20.43 -17.53 22.29
N ALA A 347 20.96 -16.59 21.50
CA ALA A 347 20.27 -16.12 20.31
C ALA A 347 20.16 -17.28 19.29
N VAL A 348 18.97 -17.52 18.75
CA VAL A 348 18.80 -18.45 17.64
C VAL A 348 19.25 -17.71 16.39
N THR A 349 20.34 -18.14 15.76
CA THR A 349 20.71 -17.72 14.41
C THR A 349 19.68 -18.25 13.43
N THR A 350 18.69 -17.44 13.06
CA THR A 350 17.83 -17.72 11.90
C THR A 350 18.57 -17.31 10.62
N ALA A 351 18.64 -18.24 9.67
CA ALA A 351 19.08 -17.97 8.32
C ALA A 351 18.21 -16.86 7.69
N ALA A 352 18.79 -16.10 6.78
CA ALA A 352 18.09 -15.11 5.95
C ALA A 352 16.77 -15.68 5.42
N PRO A 353 15.72 -14.85 5.26
CA PRO A 353 14.41 -15.32 4.84
C PRO A 353 14.54 -16.13 3.56
N THR A 354 14.28 -17.43 3.65
CA THR A 354 14.14 -18.29 2.48
C THR A 354 12.95 -17.74 1.70
N THR A 355 13.22 -17.17 0.53
CA THR A 355 12.20 -16.88 -0.47
C THR A 355 11.63 -18.21 -0.94
N THR A 356 10.61 -18.72 -0.25
CA THR A 356 9.85 -19.86 -0.74
C THR A 356 9.04 -19.39 -1.96
N PRO A 357 9.14 -20.07 -3.12
CA PRO A 357 8.31 -19.75 -4.27
C PRO A 357 6.83 -19.88 -3.89
N VAL A 358 6.02 -18.92 -4.32
CA VAL A 358 4.57 -18.99 -4.22
C VAL A 358 4.09 -20.29 -4.89
N VAL A 359 3.55 -21.21 -4.10
CA VAL A 359 2.84 -22.39 -4.61
C VAL A 359 1.58 -21.89 -5.31
N SER A 360 1.50 -22.10 -6.61
CA SER A 360 0.30 -21.89 -7.42
C SER A 360 -0.88 -22.67 -6.83
N VAL A 361 -1.90 -21.96 -6.37
CA VAL A 361 -3.18 -22.56 -5.95
C VAL A 361 -3.94 -23.01 -7.20
N PRO A 362 -4.44 -24.26 -7.29
CA PRO A 362 -5.25 -24.70 -8.43
C PRO A 362 -6.60 -23.98 -8.44
N ALA A 363 -7.03 -23.54 -9.61
CA ALA A 363 -8.36 -22.98 -9.81
C ALA A 363 -9.42 -24.03 -9.49
N VAL A 364 -10.31 -23.71 -8.54
CA VAL A 364 -11.51 -24.49 -8.25
C VAL A 364 -12.53 -24.18 -9.35
N SER A 365 -12.81 -25.18 -10.17
CA SER A 365 -13.94 -25.21 -11.09
C SER A 365 -15.26 -25.33 -10.30
N GLY A 366 -16.15 -24.37 -10.46
CA GLY A 366 -17.49 -24.38 -9.86
C GLY A 366 -18.45 -23.55 -10.72
N ASP A 367 -19.19 -24.26 -11.54
CA ASP A 367 -20.15 -23.79 -12.54
C ASP A 367 -21.44 -23.23 -11.89
N ALA A 368 -21.90 -22.06 -12.35
CA ALA A 368 -23.31 -21.64 -12.30
C ALA A 368 -23.56 -20.35 -13.12
N GLY A 369 -24.09 -20.52 -14.33
CA GLY A 369 -25.33 -19.80 -14.71
C GLY A 369 -25.22 -18.41 -15.36
N ALA A 370 -24.75 -18.39 -16.61
CA ALA A 370 -25.27 -17.69 -17.79
C ALA A 370 -26.01 -16.32 -17.67
N ALA A 371 -25.46 -15.31 -18.37
CA ALA A 371 -26.07 -14.64 -19.53
C ALA A 371 -25.03 -13.72 -20.22
N THR A 372 -24.33 -14.20 -21.26
CA THR A 372 -24.41 -13.79 -22.69
C THR A 372 -24.27 -12.27 -22.94
N THR A 373 -23.28 -11.76 -23.68
CA THR A 373 -22.89 -12.04 -25.09
C THR A 373 -21.38 -11.73 -25.30
N THR A 374 -20.49 -12.64 -25.74
CA THR A 374 -20.08 -12.99 -27.14
C THR A 374 -19.80 -11.75 -28.01
N ASP A 375 -18.68 -11.53 -28.70
CA ASP A 375 -17.73 -12.37 -29.48
C ASP A 375 -16.30 -11.72 -29.40
N ALA A 376 -15.15 -12.31 -29.75
CA ALA A 376 -14.83 -13.38 -30.70
C ALA A 376 -13.46 -14.03 -30.38
N ASP A 377 -13.35 -15.28 -30.80
CA ASP A 377 -12.29 -16.27 -30.62
C ASP A 377 -10.96 -15.99 -31.35
N PHE A 378 -9.89 -16.61 -30.85
CA PHE A 378 -8.82 -17.18 -31.69
C PHE A 378 -8.45 -18.58 -31.16
N ALA A 379 -8.50 -19.56 -32.06
CA ALA A 379 -8.22 -20.97 -31.83
C ALA A 379 -6.72 -21.31 -31.96
N THR A 380 -6.22 -22.15 -31.05
CA THR A 380 -5.00 -23.00 -31.13
C THR A 380 -5.25 -24.23 -32.01
N PRO A 381 -4.25 -24.94 -32.64
CA PRO A 381 -3.09 -25.61 -31.99
C PRO A 381 -1.86 -25.83 -32.94
N PRO A 382 -0.89 -26.79 -32.75
CA PRO A 382 -0.40 -27.53 -31.56
C PRO A 382 1.14 -27.46 -31.30
N ASP A 383 1.50 -27.92 -30.10
CA ASP A 383 2.77 -28.36 -29.47
C ASP A 383 4.09 -28.52 -30.26
N GLY A 384 5.18 -28.14 -29.57
CA GLY A 384 6.48 -28.83 -29.66
C GLY A 384 7.68 -28.04 -29.10
N GLY A 385 8.32 -28.53 -28.02
CA GLY A 385 9.77 -28.35 -27.83
C GLY A 385 10.27 -27.75 -26.50
N THR A 386 10.48 -28.63 -25.52
CA THR A 386 11.61 -28.72 -24.54
C THR A 386 12.35 -27.46 -24.04
N ALA A 387 12.35 -27.32 -22.71
CA ALA A 387 13.17 -26.40 -21.92
C ALA A 387 14.67 -26.75 -21.91
N THR A 388 15.52 -25.72 -21.84
CA THR A 388 16.86 -25.77 -21.20
C THR A 388 17.12 -24.47 -20.43
N ALA A 389 17.91 -24.57 -19.37
CA ALA A 389 18.10 -23.56 -18.32
C ALA A 389 19.38 -22.72 -18.51
N ALA A 390 19.39 -21.58 -17.80
CA ALA A 390 20.48 -20.66 -17.45
C ALA A 390 20.88 -19.59 -18.49
N ASP A 391 20.69 -18.30 -18.17
CA ASP A 391 21.73 -17.43 -17.57
C ASP A 391 21.14 -16.04 -17.24
N SER A 392 21.66 -15.40 -16.20
CA SER A 392 21.35 -14.04 -15.77
C SER A 392 21.96 -13.02 -16.75
N GLY A 393 21.16 -12.47 -17.65
CA GLY A 393 21.55 -11.40 -18.56
C GLY A 393 20.42 -10.40 -18.80
N VAL A 394 20.72 -9.11 -18.68
CA VAL A 394 19.81 -8.02 -19.08
C VAL A 394 19.72 -8.02 -20.61
N GLU A 395 18.61 -8.48 -21.18
CA GLU A 395 18.32 -8.34 -22.62
C GLU A 395 17.69 -6.97 -22.91
N VAL A 396 18.49 -6.06 -23.46
CA VAL A 396 17.98 -5.04 -24.36
C VAL A 396 17.97 -5.68 -25.75
N ALA A 397 16.79 -6.10 -26.22
CA ALA A 397 16.65 -6.62 -27.58
C ALA A 397 17.19 -5.56 -28.58
N GLY A 398 18.19 -5.96 -29.35
CA GLY A 398 19.05 -5.07 -30.12
C GLY A 398 18.36 -4.33 -31.26
N ARG A 399 18.96 -3.19 -31.63
CA ARG A 399 18.68 -2.42 -32.85
C ARG A 399 18.67 -3.32 -34.09
N VAL A 400 17.56 -3.28 -34.84
CA VAL A 400 17.59 -3.43 -36.29
C VAL A 400 16.96 -2.18 -36.90
N ALA A 401 17.81 -1.30 -37.43
CA ALA A 401 17.35 -0.19 -38.25
C ALA A 401 16.98 -0.74 -39.62
N VAL A 402 15.69 -0.78 -39.95
CA VAL A 402 15.26 -0.92 -41.34
C VAL A 402 15.12 0.49 -41.91
N SER A 403 16.00 0.82 -42.86
CA SER A 403 15.92 2.04 -43.66
C SER A 403 14.59 2.13 -44.44
N PRO A 404 14.15 3.34 -44.79
CA PRO A 404 12.75 3.64 -45.09
C PRO A 404 12.36 3.03 -46.44
N ALA A 405 11.54 1.98 -46.40
CA ALA A 405 10.91 1.46 -47.61
C ALA A 405 9.63 2.24 -47.90
N SER A 406 9.76 3.13 -48.88
CA SER A 406 8.72 3.64 -49.76
C SER A 406 7.68 4.57 -49.15
N ALA A 407 7.47 5.69 -49.85
CA ALA A 407 6.45 6.68 -49.58
C ALA A 407 5.08 6.02 -49.42
N VAL A 408 4.69 5.75 -48.16
CA VAL A 408 3.28 5.63 -47.81
C VAL A 408 2.67 6.94 -48.28
N SER A 409 1.71 6.85 -49.20
CA SER A 409 0.98 8.01 -49.70
C SER A 409 0.63 8.91 -48.51
N ALA A 410 1.00 10.19 -48.58
CA ALA A 410 0.73 11.17 -47.52
C ALA A 410 -0.75 11.23 -47.10
N THR A 411 -1.66 10.64 -47.89
CA THR A 411 -3.09 10.56 -47.64
C THR A 411 -3.53 9.47 -46.64
N SER A 412 -2.67 8.54 -46.20
CA SER A 412 -3.07 7.47 -45.26
C SER A 412 -2.24 7.36 -43.97
N ARG A 413 -1.29 8.27 -43.74
CA ARG A 413 -0.37 8.21 -42.60
C ARG A 413 -1.05 8.61 -41.29
N GLY A 414 -0.95 7.76 -40.27
CA GLY A 414 -1.49 8.05 -38.93
C GLY A 414 -3.01 8.11 -38.83
N LEU A 415 -3.71 7.58 -39.84
CA LEU A 415 -5.14 7.37 -39.82
C LEU A 415 -5.49 6.28 -38.79
N PRO A 416 -6.57 6.43 -37.99
CA PRO A 416 -6.98 5.39 -37.07
C PRO A 416 -7.51 4.19 -37.84
N ARG A 417 -7.06 2.99 -37.47
CA ARG A 417 -7.54 1.72 -38.06
C ARG A 417 -9.04 1.53 -37.87
N VAL A 418 -9.55 1.91 -36.71
CA VAL A 418 -10.98 1.94 -36.37
C VAL A 418 -11.31 3.24 -35.65
N GLN A 419 -12.54 3.73 -35.81
CA GLN A 419 -12.99 4.90 -35.03
C GLN A 419 -13.20 4.51 -33.57
N TYR A 420 -12.68 5.32 -32.66
CA TYR A 420 -12.88 5.17 -31.22
C TYR A 420 -12.94 6.55 -30.54
N ALA A 421 -13.45 6.56 -29.32
CA ALA A 421 -13.45 7.74 -28.48
C ALA A 421 -12.11 7.88 -27.76
N ARG A 422 -11.40 8.98 -28.01
CA ARG A 422 -10.13 9.30 -27.34
C ARG A 422 -10.37 10.32 -26.23
N VAL A 423 -9.78 10.06 -25.06
CA VAL A 423 -9.75 11.03 -23.95
C VAL A 423 -8.29 11.35 -23.65
N TYR A 424 -7.93 12.63 -23.72
CA TYR A 424 -6.62 13.16 -23.41
C TYR A 424 -6.69 14.05 -22.17
N LEU A 425 -5.94 13.71 -21.13
CA LEU A 425 -5.74 14.55 -19.96
C LEU A 425 -4.53 15.46 -20.22
N LEU A 426 -4.82 16.73 -20.47
CA LEU A 426 -3.82 17.75 -20.75
C LEU A 426 -3.38 18.41 -19.45
N MET A 427 -2.11 18.22 -19.10
CA MET A 427 -1.52 18.79 -17.89
C MET A 427 -1.23 20.30 -18.04
N PRO A 428 -1.02 21.03 -16.91
CA PRO A 428 -0.77 22.47 -16.94
C PRO A 428 0.48 22.83 -17.75
N ALA A 429 0.47 24.00 -18.39
CA ALA A 429 1.63 24.49 -19.15
C ALA A 429 2.80 24.79 -18.21
N GLY A 430 4.01 24.45 -18.65
CA GLY A 430 5.24 24.72 -17.88
C GLY A 430 5.35 23.93 -16.57
N LEU A 431 4.48 22.94 -16.34
CA LEU A 431 4.56 22.07 -15.17
C LEU A 431 5.93 21.35 -15.13
N THR A 432 6.71 21.63 -14.10
CA THR A 432 8.03 21.00 -13.87
C THR A 432 7.96 19.84 -12.89
N ASP A 433 6.96 19.85 -12.01
CA ASP A 433 6.78 18.85 -10.96
C ASP A 433 6.08 17.59 -11.53
N PRO A 434 6.79 16.45 -11.66
CA PRO A 434 6.21 15.23 -12.20
C PRO A 434 5.17 14.61 -11.27
N THR A 435 5.09 15.01 -9.99
CA THR A 435 4.14 14.43 -9.02
C THR A 435 2.68 14.62 -9.45
N TRP A 436 2.37 15.72 -10.14
CA TRP A 436 1.06 15.98 -10.74
C TRP A 436 0.67 14.93 -11.78
N VAL A 437 1.65 14.50 -12.58
CA VAL A 437 1.47 13.56 -13.69
C VAL A 437 1.39 12.15 -13.15
N SER A 438 2.24 11.80 -12.17
CA SER A 438 2.13 10.52 -11.47
C SER A 438 0.82 10.41 -10.70
N ALA A 439 0.36 11.49 -10.06
CA ALA A 439 -0.92 11.54 -9.37
C ALA A 439 -2.09 11.29 -10.33
N ALA A 440 -2.10 11.96 -11.48
CA ALA A 440 -3.07 11.69 -12.54
C ALA A 440 -2.99 10.24 -13.04
N ALA A 441 -1.80 9.75 -13.36
CA ALA A 441 -1.58 8.39 -13.83
C ALA A 441 -2.11 7.35 -12.84
N VAL A 442 -1.79 7.48 -11.56
CA VAL A 442 -2.29 6.60 -10.49
C VAL A 442 -3.82 6.64 -10.38
N ALA A 443 -4.42 7.83 -10.51
CA ALA A 443 -5.85 8.01 -10.34
C ALA A 443 -6.67 7.32 -11.44
N ILE A 444 -6.24 7.44 -12.71
CA ILE A 444 -7.11 7.11 -13.85
C ILE A 444 -6.56 6.06 -14.81
N PHE A 445 -5.28 5.70 -14.80
CA PHE A 445 -4.70 4.81 -15.81
C PHE A 445 -5.36 3.43 -15.88
N SER A 446 -5.49 2.71 -14.75
CA SER A 446 -6.11 1.38 -14.71
C SER A 446 -7.64 1.42 -14.71
N LYS A 447 -8.22 2.59 -14.42
CA LYS A 447 -9.67 2.78 -14.25
C LYS A 447 -10.35 3.34 -15.50
N ARG A 448 -9.59 4.01 -16.37
CA ARG A 448 -10.09 4.74 -17.53
C ARG A 448 -9.09 4.63 -18.68
N ARG A 449 -9.60 4.44 -19.90
CA ARG A 449 -8.78 4.52 -21.12
C ARG A 449 -8.50 5.99 -21.45
N VAL A 450 -7.39 6.50 -20.93
CA VAL A 450 -6.98 7.90 -21.05
C VAL A 450 -5.51 7.99 -21.44
N THR A 451 -5.19 9.02 -22.22
CA THR A 451 -3.82 9.40 -22.55
C THR A 451 -3.46 10.64 -21.77
N ILE A 452 -2.30 10.64 -21.11
CA ILE A 452 -1.82 11.77 -20.29
C ILE A 452 -0.64 12.41 -21.00
N GLY A 453 -0.60 13.74 -21.05
CA GLY A 453 0.57 14.47 -21.56
C GLY A 453 0.47 15.99 -21.45
N GLY A 454 1.56 16.64 -21.86
CA GLY A 454 1.76 18.09 -21.73
C GLY A 454 1.73 18.87 -23.05
N SER A 455 1.18 18.30 -24.13
CA SER A 455 1.13 18.95 -25.44
C SER A 455 -0.31 19.17 -25.88
N ALA A 456 -0.71 20.43 -26.01
CA ALA A 456 -2.03 20.80 -26.53
C ALA A 456 -2.21 20.35 -27.99
N ASP A 457 -1.13 20.35 -28.79
CA ASP A 457 -1.17 19.80 -30.14
C ASP A 457 -1.40 18.28 -30.12
N ASP A 458 -0.75 17.53 -29.24
CA ASP A 458 -0.97 16.07 -29.14
C ASP A 458 -2.41 15.75 -28.68
N ALA A 459 -2.97 16.55 -27.78
CA ALA A 459 -4.35 16.40 -27.35
C ALA A 459 -5.36 16.55 -28.51
N GLY A 460 -5.04 17.37 -29.53
CA GLY A 460 -5.90 17.66 -30.67
C GLY A 460 -5.73 16.76 -31.90
N VAL A 461 -4.58 16.10 -32.05
CA VAL A 461 -4.29 15.30 -33.27
C VAL A 461 -5.04 13.97 -33.33
N GLY A 462 -5.16 13.47 -34.56
CA GLY A 462 -5.74 12.17 -34.89
C GLY A 462 -7.09 12.30 -35.57
N ASN A 463 -7.29 11.59 -36.68
CA ASN A 463 -8.52 11.65 -37.48
C ASN A 463 -9.68 10.84 -36.87
N LEU A 464 -10.04 11.21 -35.63
CA LEU A 464 -11.08 10.58 -34.82
C LEU A 464 -12.32 11.46 -34.75
N ASN A 465 -13.49 10.84 -34.82
CA ASN A 465 -14.79 11.50 -34.70
C ASN A 465 -15.08 12.00 -33.27
N SER A 466 -14.40 11.43 -32.27
CA SER A 466 -14.62 11.73 -30.86
C SER A 466 -13.28 11.90 -30.15
N ARG A 467 -12.90 13.15 -29.92
CA ARG A 467 -11.68 13.55 -29.21
C ARG A 467 -12.07 14.45 -28.04
N THR A 468 -11.89 13.96 -26.82
CA THR A 468 -12.14 14.74 -25.60
C THR A 468 -10.80 15.16 -24.99
N VAL A 469 -10.68 16.45 -24.70
CA VAL A 469 -9.58 17.04 -23.94
C VAL A 469 -10.11 17.44 -22.57
N ILE A 470 -9.46 16.92 -21.52
CA ILE A 470 -9.68 17.34 -20.13
C ILE A 470 -8.43 18.13 -19.72
N ALA A 471 -8.53 19.45 -19.66
CA ALA A 471 -7.41 20.32 -19.31
C ALA A 471 -7.35 20.57 -17.80
N VAL A 472 -6.21 20.27 -17.19
CA VAL A 472 -5.92 20.59 -15.78
C VAL A 472 -5.36 22.02 -15.71
N ASN A 473 -5.98 22.87 -14.90
CA ASN A 473 -5.58 24.26 -14.69
C ASN A 473 -5.31 25.00 -16.02
N PRO A 474 -6.30 25.08 -16.92
CA PRO A 474 -6.12 25.62 -18.28
C PRO A 474 -5.62 27.08 -18.30
N GLU A 475 -5.83 27.83 -17.23
CA GLU A 475 -5.32 29.19 -17.04
C GLU A 475 -3.79 29.30 -17.15
N THR A 476 -3.07 28.20 -16.87
CA THR A 476 -1.60 28.13 -17.00
C THR A 476 -1.12 28.26 -18.45
N TRP A 477 -1.98 27.95 -19.42
CA TRP A 477 -1.69 28.04 -20.86
C TRP A 477 -1.85 29.46 -21.42
N GLY A 478 -2.23 30.43 -20.60
CA GLY A 478 -2.45 31.81 -20.99
C GLY A 478 -3.91 32.15 -21.29
N ALA A 479 -4.23 33.43 -21.27
CA ALA A 479 -5.60 33.95 -21.36
C ALA A 479 -5.98 34.51 -22.74
N THR A 480 -5.07 34.50 -23.73
CA THR A 480 -5.33 35.16 -25.03
C THR A 480 -4.67 34.43 -26.20
N PRO A 481 -5.42 33.62 -26.97
CA PRO A 481 -6.77 33.16 -26.66
C PRO A 481 -6.76 32.22 -25.42
N PRO A 482 -7.85 32.15 -24.64
CA PRO A 482 -8.03 31.09 -23.65
C PRO A 482 -7.91 29.71 -24.31
N LEU A 483 -7.42 28.72 -23.59
CA LEU A 483 -7.10 27.40 -24.15
C LEU A 483 -8.29 26.72 -24.87
N HIS A 484 -9.52 26.90 -24.37
CA HIS A 484 -10.73 26.44 -25.05
C HIS A 484 -10.88 27.02 -26.46
N ASP A 485 -10.70 28.34 -26.61
CA ASP A 485 -10.83 29.03 -27.90
C ASP A 485 -9.69 28.67 -28.83
N TRP A 486 -8.50 28.44 -28.26
CA TRP A 486 -7.38 27.89 -29.01
C TRP A 486 -7.75 26.53 -29.62
N PHE A 487 -8.32 25.59 -28.87
CA PHE A 487 -8.76 24.30 -29.42
C PHE A 487 -9.87 24.46 -30.47
N ALA A 488 -10.84 25.35 -30.25
CA ALA A 488 -11.90 25.61 -31.21
C ALA A 488 -11.37 26.12 -32.56
N GLN A 489 -10.32 26.95 -32.55
CA GLN A 489 -9.68 27.48 -33.75
C GLN A 489 -8.76 26.46 -34.43
N ASN A 490 -7.97 25.73 -33.64
CA ASN A 490 -6.84 24.93 -34.12
C ASN A 490 -7.18 23.46 -34.37
N TYR A 491 -8.13 22.93 -33.60
CA TYR A 491 -8.53 21.52 -33.62
C TYR A 491 -10.07 21.41 -33.56
N PRO A 492 -10.79 21.95 -34.56
CA PRO A 492 -12.25 21.94 -34.57
C PRO A 492 -12.79 20.51 -34.41
N GLY A 493 -13.85 20.38 -33.61
CA GLY A 493 -14.45 19.09 -33.25
C GLY A 493 -13.83 18.40 -32.03
N ALA A 494 -12.76 18.94 -31.43
CA ALA A 494 -12.33 18.49 -30.11
C ALA A 494 -13.30 18.96 -29.03
N ILE A 495 -13.76 18.04 -28.18
CA ILE A 495 -14.60 18.32 -27.01
C ILE A 495 -13.66 18.77 -25.89
N PHE A 496 -13.71 20.05 -25.53
CA PHE A 496 -12.87 20.60 -24.47
C PHE A 496 -13.64 20.68 -23.15
N THR A 497 -13.03 20.18 -22.08
CA THR A 497 -13.46 20.36 -20.69
C THR A 497 -12.27 20.70 -19.83
N SER A 498 -12.51 21.31 -18.66
CA SER A 498 -11.44 21.67 -17.75
C SER A 498 -11.73 21.25 -16.32
N ILE A 499 -10.66 21.02 -15.57
CA ILE A 499 -10.68 20.82 -14.13
C ILE A 499 -9.68 21.76 -13.49
N HIS A 500 -10.07 22.31 -12.34
CA HIS A 500 -9.18 23.14 -11.52
C HIS A 500 -8.80 22.35 -10.28
N ALA A 501 -7.51 22.12 -10.10
CA ALA A 501 -6.92 21.42 -8.98
C ALA A 501 -5.83 22.29 -8.34
N THR A 502 -5.82 22.34 -7.01
CA THR A 502 -4.88 23.17 -6.24
C THR A 502 -3.63 22.41 -5.80
N SER A 503 -3.65 21.08 -5.87
CA SER A 503 -2.53 20.19 -5.54
C SER A 503 -2.64 18.87 -6.31
N PRO A 504 -1.58 18.03 -6.36
CA PRO A 504 -1.65 16.68 -6.93
C PRO A 504 -2.74 15.82 -6.25
N GLY A 505 -2.90 15.91 -4.93
CA GLY A 505 -3.93 15.19 -4.19
C GLY A 505 -5.35 15.66 -4.55
N ASP A 506 -5.52 16.97 -4.74
CA ASP A 506 -6.78 17.56 -5.21
C ASP A 506 -7.12 17.11 -6.63
N LEU A 507 -6.11 17.01 -7.51
CA LEU A 507 -6.26 16.46 -8.84
C LEU A 507 -6.71 14.99 -8.80
N VAL A 508 -6.12 14.15 -7.95
CA VAL A 508 -6.56 12.76 -7.75
C VAL A 508 -8.03 12.72 -7.34
N ARG A 509 -8.40 13.50 -6.32
CA ARG A 509 -9.78 13.59 -5.83
C ARG A 509 -10.74 13.91 -6.96
N ILE A 510 -10.47 14.99 -7.71
CA ILE A 510 -11.33 15.44 -8.82
C ILE A 510 -11.45 14.35 -9.88
N LEU A 511 -10.34 13.76 -10.33
CA LEU A 511 -10.34 12.73 -11.38
C LEU A 511 -11.09 11.44 -10.98
N LEU A 512 -11.15 11.14 -9.69
CA LEU A 512 -11.88 9.99 -9.15
C LEU A 512 -13.37 10.30 -8.96
N THR A 513 -13.71 11.50 -8.52
CA THR A 513 -15.11 11.87 -8.21
C THR A 513 -15.88 12.43 -9.40
N THR A 514 -15.19 13.02 -10.37
CA THR A 514 -15.81 13.60 -11.56
C THR A 514 -15.88 12.51 -12.63
N ALA A 515 -17.10 12.14 -13.02
CA ALA A 515 -17.29 11.35 -14.22
C ALA A 515 -16.82 12.21 -15.42
N PRO A 516 -15.84 11.76 -16.23
CA PRO A 516 -15.51 12.46 -17.45
C PRO A 516 -16.77 12.53 -18.32
N PRO A 517 -16.89 13.55 -19.18
CA PRO A 517 -17.97 13.60 -20.14
C PRO A 517 -17.99 12.27 -20.89
N LYS A 518 -19.12 11.56 -20.90
CA LYS A 518 -19.25 10.33 -21.68
C LYS A 518 -18.92 10.72 -23.12
N PRO A 519 -17.83 10.20 -23.71
CA PRO A 519 -17.52 10.52 -25.08
C PRO A 519 -18.71 10.11 -25.94
N ALA A 520 -19.17 10.99 -26.82
CA ALA A 520 -20.24 10.64 -27.73
C ALA A 520 -19.79 9.39 -28.51
N PRO A 521 -20.64 8.35 -28.64
CA PRO A 521 -20.32 7.21 -29.48
C PRO A 521 -20.02 7.72 -30.90
N PRO A 522 -19.00 7.16 -31.58
CA PRO A 522 -18.65 7.62 -32.92
C PRO A 522 -19.90 7.53 -33.83
N PRO A 523 -20.21 8.57 -34.62
CA PRO A 523 -21.33 8.51 -35.57
C PRO A 523 -21.16 7.33 -36.52
N ALA A 524 -22.27 6.67 -36.86
CA ALA A 524 -22.29 5.48 -37.72
C ALA A 524 -22.10 5.78 -39.23
N THR A 525 -21.70 7.00 -39.62
CA THR A 525 -21.66 7.44 -41.02
C THR A 525 -20.35 8.12 -41.42
N ALA A 526 -20.12 8.09 -42.74
CA ALA A 526 -18.93 8.39 -43.56
C ALA A 526 -17.88 9.38 -42.99
N PRO A 527 -16.58 9.18 -43.34
CA PRO A 527 -15.49 10.00 -42.85
C PRO A 527 -15.74 11.48 -43.11
N MET A 528 -15.78 12.27 -42.03
CA MET A 528 -15.67 13.72 -42.14
C MET A 528 -14.37 14.10 -42.88
N PRO A 529 -14.25 15.32 -43.44
CA PRO A 529 -12.96 15.84 -43.89
C PRO A 529 -11.88 15.59 -42.82
N PRO A 530 -10.60 15.38 -43.19
CA PRO A 530 -9.57 15.03 -42.21
C PRO A 530 -9.54 16.05 -41.06
N VAL A 531 -9.97 15.63 -39.88
CA VAL A 531 -9.96 16.45 -38.67
C VAL A 531 -8.76 16.07 -37.81
N GLY A 532 -8.24 17.00 -37.01
CA GLY A 532 -7.11 16.70 -36.12
C GLY A 532 -5.79 16.50 -36.85
N GLN A 533 -5.63 17.21 -37.98
CA GLN A 533 -4.32 17.33 -38.63
C GLN A 533 -3.37 18.12 -37.73
N PRO A 534 -2.09 17.73 -37.63
CA PRO A 534 -1.15 18.50 -36.84
C PRO A 534 -0.93 19.87 -37.46
N ARG A 535 -0.96 20.91 -36.65
CA ARG A 535 -0.67 22.28 -37.11
C ARG A 535 0.76 22.48 -37.60
N ALA A 536 1.67 21.70 -37.02
CA ALA A 536 3.08 21.66 -37.37
C ALA A 536 3.59 20.23 -37.19
N GLN A 537 4.61 19.85 -37.95
CA GLN A 537 5.29 18.58 -37.75
C GLN A 537 6.16 18.63 -36.49
N TYR A 538 6.09 17.59 -35.66
CA TYR A 538 6.91 17.42 -34.46
C TYR A 538 7.10 15.92 -34.15
N PRO A 539 8.19 15.54 -33.47
CA PRO A 539 8.36 14.16 -33.02
C PRO A 539 7.41 13.87 -31.85
N ARG A 540 6.65 12.78 -31.95
CA ARG A 540 5.76 12.30 -30.88
C ARG A 540 6.26 10.97 -30.34
N THR A 541 6.45 10.88 -29.03
CA THR A 541 6.74 9.61 -28.35
C THR A 541 5.61 9.24 -27.42
N HIS A 542 5.08 8.02 -27.58
CA HIS A 542 4.05 7.44 -26.75
C HIS A 542 4.63 6.24 -25.98
N VAL A 543 4.55 6.28 -24.66
CA VAL A 543 4.87 5.13 -23.82
C VAL A 543 3.60 4.32 -23.61
N LEU A 544 3.56 3.15 -24.24
CA LEU A 544 2.44 2.24 -24.20
C LEU A 544 2.59 1.32 -22.99
N ILE A 545 1.61 1.37 -22.09
CA ILE A 545 1.54 0.52 -20.91
C ILE A 545 0.40 -0.47 -21.11
N SER A 546 0.67 -1.76 -20.87
CA SER A 546 -0.36 -2.80 -21.04
C SER A 546 -1.56 -2.57 -20.12
N PRO A 547 -2.81 -2.69 -20.61
CA PRO A 547 -4.00 -2.67 -19.76
C PRO A 547 -4.03 -3.78 -18.70
N LYS A 548 -3.22 -4.84 -18.86
CA LYS A 548 -3.05 -5.90 -17.84
C LYS A 548 -2.18 -5.44 -16.66
N MET A 549 -1.40 -4.38 -16.81
CA MET A 549 -0.64 -3.77 -15.72
C MET A 549 -1.56 -2.91 -14.86
N THR A 550 -2.24 -3.56 -13.92
CA THR A 550 -3.23 -2.92 -13.05
C THR A 550 -2.61 -2.17 -11.87
N ASP A 551 -1.34 -2.44 -11.53
CA ASP A 551 -0.60 -1.68 -10.52
C ASP A 551 -0.33 -0.24 -11.02
N PRO A 552 -0.90 0.79 -10.39
CA PRO A 552 -0.74 2.17 -10.80
C PRO A 552 0.71 2.67 -10.74
N ASN A 553 1.60 1.98 -10.00
CA ASN A 553 3.02 2.34 -9.92
C ASN A 553 3.74 2.21 -11.26
N TRP A 554 3.28 1.35 -12.17
CA TRP A 554 3.81 1.28 -13.53
C TRP A 554 3.64 2.62 -14.25
N ALA A 555 2.42 3.14 -14.26
CA ALA A 555 2.10 4.41 -14.88
C ALA A 555 2.75 5.60 -14.16
N ALA A 556 2.83 5.56 -12.83
CA ALA A 556 3.56 6.56 -12.04
C ALA A 556 5.05 6.59 -12.38
N SER A 557 5.69 5.43 -12.49
CA SER A 557 7.12 5.32 -12.78
C SER A 557 7.43 5.80 -14.20
N VAL A 558 6.58 5.46 -15.18
CA VAL A 558 6.68 6.01 -16.54
C VAL A 558 6.49 7.53 -16.54
N ALA A 559 5.51 8.04 -15.80
CA ALA A 559 5.27 9.49 -15.68
C ALA A 559 6.49 10.23 -15.13
N ASN A 560 7.04 9.76 -14.02
CA ASN A 560 8.22 10.36 -13.40
C ASN A 560 9.46 10.29 -14.31
N SER A 561 9.58 9.24 -15.11
CA SER A 561 10.74 9.05 -15.99
C SER A 561 10.70 9.89 -17.26
N THR A 562 9.49 10.21 -17.76
CA THR A 562 9.34 10.76 -19.12
C THR A 562 8.76 12.17 -19.18
N TRP A 563 8.24 12.70 -18.07
CA TRP A 563 7.58 14.00 -18.04
C TRP A 563 8.43 15.15 -18.60
N SER A 564 9.71 15.23 -18.21
CA SER A 564 10.64 16.28 -18.67
C SER A 564 10.93 16.23 -20.17
N HIS A 565 10.58 15.14 -20.85
CA HIS A 565 10.80 14.91 -22.28
C HIS A 565 9.51 15.05 -23.11
N ARG A 566 8.39 15.46 -22.48
CA ARG A 566 7.06 15.66 -23.09
C ARG A 566 6.48 14.41 -23.76
N TYR A 567 6.77 13.23 -23.25
CA TYR A 567 6.18 12.00 -23.78
C TYR A 567 4.72 11.89 -23.34
N THR A 568 3.93 11.16 -24.13
CA THR A 568 2.58 10.77 -23.72
C THR A 568 2.56 9.37 -23.15
N ILE A 569 1.59 9.12 -22.27
CA ILE A 569 1.48 7.85 -21.54
C ILE A 569 0.03 7.38 -21.70
N GLY A 570 -0.15 6.13 -22.10
CA GLY A 570 -1.49 5.58 -22.30
C GLY A 570 -1.50 4.07 -22.47
N GLY A 571 -2.71 3.50 -22.40
CA GLY A 571 -2.96 2.06 -22.55
C GLY A 571 -3.61 1.67 -23.87
N SER A 572 -3.60 2.56 -24.88
CA SER A 572 -4.22 2.33 -26.18
C SER A 572 -3.15 2.19 -27.26
N ALA A 573 -2.98 0.97 -27.79
CA ALA A 573 -2.02 0.73 -28.87
C ALA A 573 -2.38 1.56 -30.12
N ASP A 574 -3.67 1.68 -30.44
CA ASP A 574 -4.15 2.53 -31.53
C ASP A 574 -3.77 4.00 -31.31
N ASP A 575 -3.85 4.54 -30.08
CA ASP A 575 -3.48 5.95 -29.82
C ASP A 575 -1.99 6.21 -29.99
N GLY A 576 -1.13 5.22 -29.74
CA GLY A 576 0.30 5.32 -30.03
C GLY A 576 0.62 5.49 -31.52
N GLY A 577 -0.26 5.00 -32.40
CA GLY A 577 -0.04 4.98 -33.86
C GLY A 577 -0.65 6.15 -34.64
N ILE A 578 -1.64 6.85 -34.09
CA ILE A 578 -2.37 7.92 -34.81
C ILE A 578 -1.59 9.24 -34.94
N GLY A 579 -2.08 10.10 -35.84
CA GLY A 579 -1.59 11.44 -36.11
C GLY A 579 -0.76 11.49 -37.40
N ASP A 580 -1.03 12.44 -38.29
CA ASP A 580 -0.27 12.60 -39.54
C ASP A 580 1.09 13.29 -39.28
N LEU A 581 1.92 12.61 -38.48
CA LEU A 581 3.24 13.07 -38.07
C LEU A 581 4.33 12.25 -38.76
N ASP A 582 5.37 12.95 -39.23
CA ASP A 582 6.56 12.38 -39.85
C ASP A 582 7.31 11.43 -38.89
N SER A 583 7.31 11.75 -37.59
CA SER A 583 8.00 10.99 -36.55
C SER A 583 7.03 10.61 -35.43
N ARG A 584 6.69 9.32 -35.39
CA ARG A 584 5.87 8.69 -34.35
C ARG A 584 6.66 7.56 -33.75
N ARG A 585 6.90 7.61 -32.45
CA ARG A 585 7.61 6.57 -31.70
C ARG A 585 6.69 5.95 -30.66
N VAL A 586 6.70 4.63 -30.56
CA VAL A 586 6.03 3.89 -29.48
C VAL A 586 7.08 3.12 -28.70
N ILE A 587 7.07 3.30 -27.38
CA ILE A 587 7.86 2.49 -26.44
C ILE A 587 6.87 1.64 -25.65
N ALA A 588 6.78 0.35 -25.95
CA ALA A 588 5.88 -0.58 -25.29
C ALA A 588 6.55 -1.24 -24.09
N LEU A 589 5.95 -1.07 -22.91
CA LEU A 589 6.37 -1.72 -21.68
C LEU A 589 5.74 -3.11 -21.56
N ASN A 590 6.58 -4.12 -21.31
CA ASN A 590 6.29 -5.55 -21.35
C ASN A 590 5.37 -5.92 -22.52
N PRO A 591 5.87 -5.85 -23.76
CA PRO A 591 5.05 -6.08 -24.94
C PRO A 591 4.40 -7.47 -24.98
N ASP A 592 5.01 -8.45 -24.30
CA ASP A 592 4.49 -9.82 -24.20
C ASP A 592 3.11 -9.89 -23.52
N ASP A 593 2.75 -8.90 -22.69
CA ASP A 593 1.44 -8.83 -22.04
C ASP A 593 0.29 -8.64 -23.02
N TRP A 594 0.56 -8.18 -24.25
CA TRP A 594 -0.46 -7.92 -25.26
C TRP A 594 -0.91 -9.18 -26.00
N GLY A 595 -0.27 -10.33 -25.77
CA GLY A 595 -0.70 -11.64 -26.30
C GLY A 595 -0.45 -11.85 -27.80
N GLY A 596 0.39 -11.01 -28.40
CA GLY A 596 0.78 -11.10 -29.81
C GLY A 596 2.02 -10.25 -30.11
N ASP A 597 2.51 -10.32 -31.34
CA ASP A 597 3.65 -9.52 -31.79
C ASP A 597 3.22 -8.06 -32.06
N LEU A 598 3.40 -7.21 -31.06
CA LEU A 598 3.09 -5.78 -31.17
C LEU A 598 3.92 -5.06 -32.23
N GLU A 599 5.15 -5.50 -32.51
CA GLU A 599 6.00 -4.86 -33.52
C GLU A 599 5.42 -5.12 -34.91
N ALA A 600 5.11 -6.38 -35.22
CA ALA A 600 4.43 -6.76 -36.45
C ALA A 600 3.07 -6.07 -36.57
N TRP A 601 2.32 -5.97 -35.48
CA TRP A 601 1.03 -5.29 -35.46
C TRP A 601 1.15 -3.80 -35.80
N TYR A 602 2.13 -3.07 -35.25
CA TYR A 602 2.37 -1.68 -35.60
C TYR A 602 2.85 -1.51 -37.04
N ALA A 603 3.72 -2.40 -37.53
CA ALA A 603 4.20 -2.37 -38.92
C ALA A 603 3.04 -2.53 -39.93
N GLU A 604 2.08 -3.40 -39.63
CA GLU A 604 0.90 -3.64 -40.46
C GLU A 604 -0.11 -2.48 -40.36
N ASN A 605 -0.47 -2.06 -39.14
CA ASN A 605 -1.62 -1.19 -38.90
C ASN A 605 -1.27 0.31 -38.88
N TYR A 606 -0.02 0.65 -38.56
CA TYR A 606 0.46 2.03 -38.43
C TYR A 606 1.86 2.18 -39.04
N PRO A 607 2.01 1.99 -40.36
CA PRO A 607 3.31 2.06 -41.01
C PRO A 607 4.01 3.40 -40.76
N GLY A 608 5.32 3.33 -40.52
CA GLY A 608 6.16 4.48 -40.17
C GLY A 608 6.22 4.80 -38.67
N VAL A 609 5.59 4.01 -37.79
CA VAL A 609 5.85 4.08 -36.34
C VAL A 609 7.21 3.44 -36.03
N GLU A 610 8.06 4.18 -35.30
CA GLU A 610 9.29 3.67 -34.71
C GLU A 610 8.95 2.94 -33.40
N TYR A 611 8.98 1.62 -33.40
CA TYR A 611 8.57 0.79 -32.27
C TYR A 611 9.77 0.30 -31.45
N TYR A 612 9.60 0.29 -30.12
CA TYR A 612 10.56 -0.28 -29.18
C TYR A 612 9.83 -1.05 -28.08
N GLY A 613 10.16 -2.34 -27.90
CA GLY A 613 9.71 -3.14 -26.77
C GLY A 613 10.71 -3.10 -25.61
N VAL A 614 10.23 -2.85 -24.39
CA VAL A 614 11.04 -2.80 -23.17
C VAL A 614 10.46 -3.76 -22.14
N ARG A 615 11.28 -4.66 -21.60
CA ARG A 615 10.88 -5.63 -20.58
C ARG A 615 11.38 -5.20 -19.20
N ALA A 616 10.46 -4.94 -18.30
CA ALA A 616 10.65 -4.55 -16.92
C ALA A 616 10.04 -5.61 -16.00
N ALA A 617 10.81 -6.07 -15.02
CA ALA A 617 10.31 -7.00 -14.01
C ALA A 617 9.45 -6.29 -12.95
N SER A 618 9.71 -5.00 -12.73
CA SER A 618 9.00 -4.18 -11.76
C SER A 618 8.90 -2.71 -12.20
N PRO A 619 7.98 -1.90 -11.62
CA PRO A 619 7.94 -0.47 -11.86
C PRO A 619 9.27 0.24 -11.56
N ALA A 620 10.08 -0.28 -10.64
CA ALA A 620 11.38 0.28 -10.28
C ALA A 620 12.44 0.16 -11.38
N ASP A 621 12.26 -0.76 -12.34
CA ASP A 621 13.16 -0.92 -13.48
C ASP A 621 12.94 0.15 -14.56
N VAL A 622 11.73 0.72 -14.62
CA VAL A 622 11.29 1.64 -15.68
C VAL A 622 12.24 2.82 -15.88
N PRO A 623 12.71 3.56 -14.84
CA PRO A 623 13.60 4.70 -15.07
C PRO A 623 14.90 4.30 -15.76
N ARG A 624 15.51 3.19 -15.33
CA ARG A 624 16.74 2.66 -15.91
C ARG A 624 16.51 2.20 -17.36
N LEU A 625 15.38 1.56 -17.63
CA LEU A 625 15.07 0.99 -18.93
C LEU A 625 14.63 2.05 -19.96
N LEU A 626 14.00 3.14 -19.51
CA LEU A 626 13.62 4.25 -20.37
C LEU A 626 14.77 5.22 -20.64
N ALA A 627 15.79 5.27 -19.77
CA ALA A 627 16.93 6.18 -19.89
C ALA A 627 17.56 6.29 -21.30
N PRO A 628 17.74 5.19 -22.09
CA PRO A 628 18.31 5.28 -23.44
C PRO A 628 17.44 6.04 -24.45
N PHE A 629 16.14 6.18 -24.17
CA PHE A 629 15.19 6.85 -25.05
C PHE A 629 15.02 8.32 -24.75
N LEU A 630 15.30 8.73 -23.51
CA LEU A 630 15.22 10.11 -23.03
C LEU A 630 16.24 10.97 -23.77
N LYS A 631 15.77 11.78 -24.72
CA LYS A 631 16.57 12.65 -25.58
C LYS A 631 16.03 14.06 -25.61
#